data_AF-A0A150WNJ4-F1
#
_entry.id   AF-A0A150WNJ4-F1
#
_cell.length_a   1.000
_cell.length_b   1.000
_cell.length_c   1.000
_cell.angle_alpha   90.00
_cell.angle_beta   90.00
_cell.angle_gamma   90.00
#
_symmetry.space_group_name_H-M   'P 1'
#
loop_
_entity.id
_entity.type
_entity.pdbx_description
1 polymer ?
#
loop_
_entity_poly.entity_id
_entity_poly.type
_entity_poly.pdbx_seq_one_letter_code
_entity_poly.pdbx_strand_id
1 'polypeptide(L)'
;MLINCPKCGFQQPKDKYCAQCGVDMETFRPAKPPFFQRVLGNPIVPLSILIVMVSGIGFFMYKSGQENLQNRVTYLKSSVQIESSASSPASTDEQVLSASGDVPSPPPPPTSTQSTEVASMAAASESVDPTAKSLVAGPTPAAEKPKTAQIVVYYAEVGRGMLGDFVNSSRGTGQYLSFNDYSAGILPGINKALTAPTVKILRKEQRSLSQKSNQWFLGWTDKRDPSRQIGLNTYFEVNDMEAGNLRGNIEILRTWREETAPGVFEVQKRTFPAIFEIGGETGFFMWGVMPRRSNLPNEDELVEVDVYKILRSPQFRSHESEFVIFVEFERSQ
;
A
#
# COMPACT_ATOMS: atom_id res chain seq x y z
N MET A 1 52.05 -49.92 32.68
CA MET A 1 50.96 -48.98 32.40
C MET A 1 51.55 -47.81 31.63
N LEU A 2 51.05 -47.52 30.43
CA LEU A 2 51.46 -46.33 29.67
C LEU A 2 50.63 -45.11 30.14
N ILE A 3 51.24 -43.92 30.11
CA ILE A 3 50.61 -42.64 30.42
C ILE A 3 50.77 -41.70 29.22
N ASN A 4 49.80 -40.80 29.03
CA ASN A 4 49.84 -39.78 27.98
C ASN A 4 50.47 -38.50 28.51
N CYS A 5 51.41 -37.92 27.77
CA CYS A 5 51.95 -36.61 28.09
C CYS A 5 50.87 -35.52 27.97
N PRO A 6 50.62 -34.71 29.02
CA PRO A 6 49.56 -33.70 29.02
C PRO A 6 49.86 -32.50 28.13
N LYS A 7 51.12 -32.34 27.67
CA LYS A 7 51.54 -31.24 26.78
C LYS A 7 51.41 -31.60 25.29
N CYS A 8 51.78 -32.83 24.91
CA CYS A 8 51.83 -33.24 23.49
C CYS A 8 51.03 -34.51 23.15
N GLY A 9 50.45 -35.20 24.12
CA GLY A 9 49.64 -36.41 23.90
C GLY A 9 50.43 -37.71 23.68
N PHE A 10 51.77 -37.68 23.73
CA PHE A 10 52.63 -38.85 23.50
C PHE A 10 52.43 -39.94 24.57
N GLN A 11 52.27 -41.19 24.13
CA GLN A 11 52.12 -42.37 25.00
C GLN A 11 53.48 -42.94 25.38
N GLN A 12 53.80 -42.98 26.67
CA GLN A 12 55.06 -43.52 27.17
C GLN A 12 54.88 -44.24 28.52
N PRO A 13 55.83 -45.09 28.95
CA PRO A 13 55.87 -45.60 30.31
C PRO A 13 55.94 -44.47 31.35
N LYS A 14 55.64 -44.77 32.62
CA LYS A 14 55.69 -43.79 33.71
C LYS A 14 57.13 -43.35 33.95
N ASP A 15 57.47 -42.14 33.50
CA ASP A 15 58.77 -41.50 33.65
C ASP A 15 58.58 -40.04 34.10
N LYS A 16 59.59 -39.45 34.74
CA LYS A 16 59.58 -38.07 35.24
C LYS A 16 59.50 -37.06 34.09
N TYR A 17 60.11 -37.36 32.95
CA TYR A 17 60.14 -36.46 31.80
C TYR A 17 59.46 -37.09 30.58
N CYS A 18 58.82 -36.26 29.75
CA CYS A 18 58.32 -36.69 28.45
C CYS A 18 59.47 -36.88 27.46
N ALA A 19 59.60 -38.08 26.89
CA ALA A 19 60.61 -38.42 25.89
C ALA A 19 60.51 -37.58 24.61
N GLN A 20 59.32 -37.08 24.27
CA GLN A 20 59.13 -36.27 23.06
C GLN A 20 59.27 -34.77 23.28
N CYS A 21 58.81 -34.22 24.42
CA CYS A 21 58.76 -32.76 24.63
C CYS A 21 59.51 -32.26 25.88
N GLY A 22 60.18 -33.15 26.62
CA GLY A 22 61.02 -32.82 27.77
C GLY A 22 60.30 -32.26 29.00
N VAL A 23 58.95 -32.25 29.01
CA VAL A 23 58.19 -31.68 30.13
C VAL A 23 58.24 -32.61 31.35
N ASP A 24 58.42 -32.03 32.54
CA ASP A 24 58.35 -32.74 33.81
C ASP A 24 56.89 -33.09 34.12
N MET A 25 56.56 -34.38 34.10
CA MET A 25 55.22 -34.92 34.26
C MET A 25 54.68 -34.78 35.69
N GLU A 26 55.55 -34.62 36.69
CA GLU A 26 55.17 -34.53 38.12
C GLU A 26 54.81 -33.10 38.51
N THR A 27 55.48 -32.12 37.92
CA THR A 27 55.29 -30.69 38.23
C THR A 27 54.44 -29.94 37.19
N PHE A 28 54.11 -30.57 36.07
CA PHE A 28 53.30 -29.94 35.03
C PHE A 28 51.89 -29.60 35.53
N ARG A 29 51.62 -28.30 35.66
CA ARG A 29 50.27 -27.76 35.82
C ARG A 29 49.81 -27.22 34.47
N PRO A 30 48.75 -27.76 33.85
CA PRO A 30 48.24 -27.21 32.61
C PRO A 30 47.90 -25.73 32.80
N ALA A 31 48.22 -24.91 31.81
CA ALA A 31 47.87 -23.49 31.84
C ALA A 31 46.35 -23.37 32.06
N LYS A 32 45.94 -22.56 33.03
CA LYS A 32 44.51 -22.31 33.29
C LYS A 32 43.89 -21.83 31.97
N PRO A 33 42.80 -22.45 31.47
CA PRO A 33 42.21 -22.01 30.22
C PRO A 33 41.84 -20.53 30.33
N PRO A 34 42.00 -19.75 29.24
CA PRO A 34 41.65 -18.34 29.23
C PRO A 34 40.21 -18.15 29.69
N PHE A 35 39.97 -17.08 30.44
CA PHE A 35 38.67 -16.80 31.07
C PHE A 35 37.49 -16.94 30.08
N PHE A 36 37.68 -16.50 28.83
CA PHE A 36 36.67 -16.58 27.78
C PHE A 36 36.26 -18.01 27.42
N GLN A 37 37.19 -18.99 27.43
CA GLN A 37 36.86 -20.40 27.20
C GLN A 37 36.06 -21.00 28.35
N ARG A 38 36.28 -20.53 29.60
CA ARG A 38 35.47 -20.95 30.74
C ARG A 38 34.05 -20.41 30.68
N VAL A 39 33.88 -19.19 30.19
CA VAL A 39 32.57 -18.55 30.04
C VAL A 39 31.78 -19.22 28.91
N LEU A 40 32.39 -19.42 27.73
CA LEU A 40 31.73 -20.07 26.59
C LEU A 40 31.46 -21.56 26.80
N GLY A 41 32.26 -22.24 27.62
CA GLY A 41 32.06 -23.66 27.94
C GLY A 41 30.88 -23.92 28.88
N ASN A 42 30.29 -22.88 29.47
CA ASN A 42 29.12 -23.03 30.33
C ASN A 42 27.83 -23.02 29.48
N PRO A 43 27.03 -24.11 29.44
CA PRO A 43 25.81 -24.20 28.64
C PRO A 43 24.73 -23.19 29.03
N ILE A 44 24.83 -22.55 30.21
CA ILE A 44 23.92 -21.49 30.66
C ILE A 44 24.10 -20.22 29.81
N VAL A 45 25.33 -19.92 29.38
CA VAL A 45 25.64 -18.71 28.60
C VAL A 45 24.93 -18.69 27.24
N PRO A 46 25.05 -19.72 26.36
CA PRO A 46 24.31 -19.72 25.09
C PRO A 46 22.78 -19.74 25.29
N LEU A 47 22.28 -20.40 26.34
CA LEU A 47 20.85 -20.37 26.68
C LEU A 47 20.38 -18.95 27.03
N SER A 48 21.15 -18.21 27.83
CA SER A 48 20.83 -16.83 28.20
C SER A 48 20.83 -15.88 27.00
N ILE A 49 21.78 -16.03 26.09
CA ILE A 49 21.86 -15.23 24.85
C ILE A 49 20.65 -15.51 23.96
N LEU A 50 20.23 -16.78 23.84
CA LEU A 50 19.07 -17.16 23.05
C LEU A 50 17.78 -16.55 23.61
N ILE A 51 17.60 -16.56 24.93
CA ILE A 51 16.44 -15.92 25.58
C ILE A 51 16.42 -14.41 25.28
N VAL A 52 17.56 -13.72 25.43
CA VAL A 52 17.66 -12.28 25.13
C VAL A 52 17.34 -11.99 23.66
N MET A 53 17.81 -12.82 22.73
CA MET A 53 17.49 -12.68 21.31
C MET A 53 15.99 -12.83 21.03
N VAL A 54 15.36 -13.89 21.56
CA VAL A 54 13.93 -14.15 21.35
C VAL A 54 13.09 -13.02 21.95
N SER A 55 13.42 -12.57 23.16
CA SER A 55 12.74 -11.43 23.79
C SER A 55 12.95 -10.13 23.01
N GLY A 56 14.15 -9.88 22.49
CA GLY A 56 14.46 -8.71 21.67
C GLY A 56 13.66 -8.67 20.37
N ILE A 57 13.57 -9.80 19.66
CA ILE A 57 12.75 -9.92 18.44
C ILE A 57 11.27 -9.71 18.76
N GLY A 58 10.76 -10.35 19.83
CA GLY A 58 9.37 -10.19 20.26
C GLY A 58 9.03 -8.74 20.60
N PHE A 59 9.91 -8.05 21.33
CA PHE A 59 9.74 -6.63 21.66
C PHE A 59 9.77 -5.74 20.41
N PHE A 60 10.67 -6.00 19.47
CA PHE A 60 10.74 -5.26 18.20
C PHE A 60 9.48 -5.43 17.35
N MET A 61 8.97 -6.66 17.22
CA MET A 61 7.71 -6.93 16.51
C MET A 61 6.52 -6.26 17.21
N TYR A 62 6.48 -6.27 18.54
CA TYR A 62 5.43 -5.60 19.31
C TYR A 62 5.42 -4.09 19.06
N LYS A 63 6.59 -3.45 19.12
CA LYS A 63 6.72 -2.00 18.87
C LYS A 63 6.33 -1.64 17.43
N SER A 64 6.80 -2.42 16.45
CA SER A 64 6.43 -2.21 15.04
C SER A 64 4.93 -2.44 14.80
N GLY A 65 4.30 -3.38 15.52
CA GLY A 65 2.85 -3.58 15.49
C GLY A 65 2.07 -2.37 16.02
N GLN A 66 2.53 -1.75 17.12
CA GLN A 66 1.89 -0.55 17.66
C GLN A 66 1.98 0.65 16.72
N GLU A 67 3.13 0.88 16.08
CA GLU A 67 3.30 1.96 15.11
C GLU A 67 2.35 1.77 13.90
N ASN A 68 2.22 0.53 13.40
CA ASN A 68 1.27 0.21 12.35
C ASN A 68 -0.19 0.43 12.78
N LEU A 69 -0.56 0.08 14.01
CA LEU A 69 -1.91 0.33 14.53
C LEU A 69 -2.18 1.82 14.70
N GLN A 70 -1.23 2.61 15.21
CA GLN A 70 -1.38 4.06 15.32
C GLN A 70 -1.53 4.71 13.95
N ASN A 71 -0.78 4.26 12.94
CA ASN A 71 -0.93 4.74 11.57
C ASN A 71 -2.31 4.41 11.00
N ARG A 72 -2.84 3.21 11.27
CA ARG A 72 -4.20 2.81 10.84
C ARG A 72 -5.30 3.59 11.56
N VAL A 73 -5.18 3.80 12.86
CA VAL A 73 -6.16 4.58 13.65
C VAL A 73 -6.11 6.05 13.25
N THR A 74 -4.92 6.61 13.03
CA THR A 74 -4.77 7.99 12.54
C THR A 74 -5.38 8.14 11.15
N TYR A 75 -5.15 7.18 10.26
CA TYR A 75 -5.76 7.15 8.93
C TYR A 75 -7.30 7.12 9.02
N LEU A 76 -7.88 6.21 9.82
CA LEU A 76 -9.33 6.14 10.03
C LEU A 76 -9.90 7.39 10.68
N LYS A 77 -9.14 8.06 11.56
CA LYS A 77 -9.59 9.30 12.20
C LYS A 77 -9.53 10.50 11.25
N SER A 78 -8.60 10.50 10.28
CA SER A 78 -8.50 11.55 9.27
C SER A 78 -9.46 11.37 8.09
N SER A 79 -9.84 10.13 7.75
CA SER A 79 -10.73 9.85 6.61
C SER A 79 -12.22 10.01 6.93
N VAL A 80 -12.59 10.19 8.21
CA VAL A 80 -13.96 10.46 8.66
C VAL A 80 -14.06 11.89 9.20
N GLN A 81 -13.56 12.87 8.47
CA GLN A 81 -14.17 14.21 8.51
C GLN A 81 -15.32 14.19 7.51
N ILE A 82 -16.45 13.62 7.93
CA ILE A 82 -17.74 13.90 7.30
C ILE A 82 -17.91 15.41 7.42
N GLU A 83 -17.74 16.08 6.29
CA GLU A 83 -18.00 17.50 6.07
C GLU A 83 -19.47 17.76 6.41
N SER A 84 -19.73 17.86 7.71
CA SER A 84 -21.00 18.28 8.28
C SER A 84 -21.15 19.72 7.84
N SER A 85 -21.75 19.87 6.67
CA SER A 85 -22.14 21.11 6.04
C SER A 85 -23.22 21.74 6.92
N ALA A 86 -22.82 22.24 8.08
CA ALA A 86 -23.58 23.20 8.84
C ALA A 86 -23.44 24.52 8.09
N SER A 87 -24.40 24.72 7.18
CA SER A 87 -24.84 25.99 6.65
C SER A 87 -24.58 27.13 7.65
N SER A 88 -23.53 27.92 7.42
CA SER A 88 -23.45 29.27 7.96
C SER A 88 -24.44 30.14 7.19
N PRO A 89 -25.50 30.67 7.82
CA PRO A 89 -26.39 31.59 7.15
C PRO A 89 -25.66 32.91 6.89
N ALA A 90 -25.93 33.46 5.70
CA ALA A 90 -25.44 34.73 5.22
C ALA A 90 -25.65 35.85 6.26
N SER A 91 -24.56 36.53 6.60
CA SER A 91 -24.60 37.79 7.34
C SER A 91 -25.00 38.90 6.37
N THR A 92 -26.29 39.22 6.37
CA THR A 92 -26.83 40.45 5.82
C THR A 92 -26.34 41.63 6.67
N ASP A 93 -25.85 42.66 6.00
CA ASP A 93 -25.63 44.00 6.54
C ASP A 93 -26.82 44.49 7.37
N GLU A 94 -26.60 44.81 8.64
CA GLU A 94 -27.40 45.85 9.29
C GLU A 94 -26.59 46.64 10.32
N GLN A 95 -26.53 47.93 10.05
CA GLN A 95 -25.85 48.99 10.78
C GLN A 95 -26.76 49.49 11.90
N VAL A 96 -26.52 49.13 13.18
CA VAL A 96 -27.12 49.86 14.32
C VAL A 96 -26.17 49.90 15.54
N LEU A 97 -25.87 51.13 15.97
CA LEU A 97 -25.29 51.52 17.26
C LEU A 97 -26.21 51.12 18.43
N SER A 98 -25.65 50.52 19.50
CA SER A 98 -26.00 50.66 20.94
C SER A 98 -25.68 49.36 21.69
N ALA A 99 -24.70 49.37 22.61
CA ALA A 99 -24.85 49.63 24.05
C ALA A 99 -25.45 48.44 24.85
N SER A 100 -24.58 47.83 25.65
CA SER A 100 -24.78 47.15 26.95
C SER A 100 -25.99 46.25 27.18
N GLY A 101 -25.73 45.03 27.67
CA GLY A 101 -26.61 44.39 28.65
C GLY A 101 -26.81 42.89 28.50
N ASP A 102 -26.34 42.19 29.53
CA ASP A 102 -26.85 40.95 30.10
C ASP A 102 -26.95 39.64 29.29
N VAL A 103 -26.30 38.65 29.89
CA VAL A 103 -26.26 37.23 29.57
C VAL A 103 -27.47 36.53 30.19
N PRO A 104 -28.21 35.71 29.43
CA PRO A 104 -28.94 34.59 30.01
C PRO A 104 -28.45 33.23 29.48
N SER A 105 -28.31 32.32 30.42
CA SER A 105 -27.85 30.93 30.28
C SER A 105 -28.77 30.08 29.38
N PRO A 106 -28.24 29.13 28.58
CA PRO A 106 -29.06 28.19 27.82
C PRO A 106 -29.48 26.94 28.64
N PRO A 107 -30.66 26.35 28.35
CA PRO A 107 -31.20 25.15 29.01
C PRO A 107 -30.64 23.83 28.43
N PRO A 108 -30.78 22.70 29.16
CA PRO A 108 -30.20 21.40 28.76
C PRO A 108 -30.98 20.70 27.62
N PRO A 109 -30.31 19.82 26.83
CA PRO A 109 -30.93 19.12 25.71
C PRO A 109 -31.81 17.93 26.14
N PRO A 110 -32.86 17.60 25.39
CA PRO A 110 -33.77 16.49 25.67
C PRO A 110 -33.17 15.12 25.30
N THR A 111 -33.43 14.14 26.16
CA THR A 111 -33.19 12.70 25.95
C THR A 111 -34.19 12.15 24.94
N SER A 112 -33.70 11.61 23.82
CA SER A 112 -34.49 10.84 22.87
C SER A 112 -34.29 9.33 23.09
N THR A 113 -35.33 8.70 23.61
CA THR A 113 -35.55 7.25 23.64
C THR A 113 -35.83 6.73 22.23
N GLN A 114 -35.11 5.70 21.78
CA GLN A 114 -35.52 4.90 20.61
C GLN A 114 -35.41 3.40 20.92
N SER A 115 -36.57 2.80 21.15
CA SER A 115 -36.84 1.39 20.92
C SER A 115 -37.00 1.16 19.42
N THR A 116 -36.40 0.12 18.84
CA THR A 116 -37.04 -0.60 17.73
C THR A 116 -36.62 -2.06 17.71
N GLU A 117 -37.61 -2.88 17.99
CA GLU A 117 -37.78 -4.32 17.85
C GLU A 117 -38.30 -4.62 16.43
N VAL A 118 -37.67 -5.53 15.67
CA VAL A 118 -38.32 -6.30 14.59
C VAL A 118 -37.48 -7.58 14.34
N ALA A 119 -37.88 -8.75 14.85
CA ALA A 119 -38.62 -9.83 14.15
C ALA A 119 -38.06 -10.15 12.74
N SER A 120 -37.29 -11.21 12.53
CA SER A 120 -37.71 -12.63 12.40
C SER A 120 -38.80 -12.86 11.35
N MET A 121 -38.40 -13.26 10.14
CA MET A 121 -39.26 -14.05 9.26
C MET A 121 -38.43 -15.03 8.42
N ALA A 122 -38.77 -16.30 8.60
CA ALA A 122 -38.36 -17.44 7.81
C ALA A 122 -39.27 -17.56 6.56
N ALA A 123 -38.71 -18.08 5.47
CA ALA A 123 -39.45 -18.71 4.37
C ALA A 123 -38.47 -19.68 3.69
N ALA A 124 -38.59 -20.99 3.93
CA ALA A 124 -39.51 -21.93 3.29
C ALA A 124 -38.94 -22.46 1.96
N SER A 125 -38.48 -23.70 2.05
CA SER A 125 -38.11 -24.59 0.95
C SER A 125 -39.33 -24.90 0.08
N GLU A 126 -39.13 -24.97 -1.23
CA GLU A 126 -40.04 -25.67 -2.14
C GLU A 126 -39.22 -26.63 -3.02
N SER A 127 -39.71 -27.85 -3.06
CA SER A 127 -39.19 -29.04 -3.73
C SER A 127 -40.07 -29.40 -4.93
N VAL A 128 -39.57 -30.34 -5.77
CA VAL A 128 -40.29 -31.14 -6.79
C VAL A 128 -40.31 -30.48 -8.19
N ASP A 129 -39.99 -31.09 -9.35
CA ASP A 129 -40.00 -32.49 -9.85
C ASP A 129 -39.04 -32.64 -11.06
N PRO A 130 -38.51 -33.84 -11.39
CA PRO A 130 -37.70 -34.09 -12.57
C PRO A 130 -38.54 -34.71 -13.71
N THR A 131 -38.89 -33.90 -14.73
CA THR A 131 -39.49 -34.44 -15.96
C THR A 131 -38.43 -34.55 -17.06
N ALA A 132 -37.97 -35.78 -17.28
CA ALA A 132 -37.12 -36.15 -18.39
C ALA A 132 -37.86 -36.02 -19.73
N LYS A 133 -37.36 -35.14 -20.61
CA LYS A 133 -37.77 -35.08 -22.02
C LYS A 133 -36.54 -35.21 -22.92
N SER A 134 -36.49 -36.35 -23.59
CA SER A 134 -35.55 -36.74 -24.64
C SER A 134 -35.53 -35.72 -25.79
N LEU A 135 -34.35 -35.22 -26.16
CA LEU A 135 -34.12 -34.38 -27.34
C LEU A 135 -32.78 -34.73 -28.01
N VAL A 136 -32.90 -35.38 -29.17
CA VAL A 136 -32.30 -35.04 -30.47
C VAL A 136 -30.95 -34.30 -30.43
N ALA A 137 -29.91 -34.97 -30.93
CA ALA A 137 -28.58 -34.43 -31.18
C ALA A 137 -28.61 -33.31 -32.24
N GLY A 138 -28.74 -32.07 -31.76
CA GLY A 138 -28.46 -30.86 -32.53
C GLY A 138 -26.97 -30.49 -32.49
N PRO A 139 -26.51 -29.62 -33.40
CA PRO A 139 -25.11 -29.21 -33.51
C PRO A 139 -24.62 -28.62 -32.18
N THR A 140 -23.52 -29.17 -31.67
CA THR A 140 -22.85 -28.71 -30.44
C THR A 140 -22.66 -27.19 -30.51
N PRO A 141 -23.36 -26.40 -29.68
CA PRO A 141 -23.14 -24.96 -29.64
C PRO A 141 -21.69 -24.72 -29.27
N ALA A 142 -20.99 -23.94 -30.09
CA ALA A 142 -19.61 -23.53 -29.83
C ALA A 142 -19.57 -22.92 -28.43
N ALA A 143 -18.81 -23.54 -27.52
CA ALA A 143 -18.73 -23.14 -26.13
C ALA A 143 -18.39 -21.64 -26.04
N GLU A 144 -19.37 -20.86 -25.60
CA GLU A 144 -19.25 -19.42 -25.41
C GLU A 144 -18.14 -19.21 -24.36
N LYS A 145 -17.03 -18.56 -24.76
CA LYS A 145 -15.91 -18.35 -23.85
C LYS A 145 -16.40 -17.53 -22.66
N PRO A 146 -16.11 -17.95 -21.41
CA PRO A 146 -16.56 -17.21 -20.23
C PRO A 146 -16.04 -15.78 -20.28
N LYS A 147 -16.98 -14.83 -20.25
CA LYS A 147 -16.74 -13.40 -20.27
C LYS A 147 -16.07 -13.01 -18.95
N THR A 148 -14.76 -12.81 -18.99
CA THR A 148 -13.99 -12.43 -17.81
C THR A 148 -14.05 -10.91 -17.63
N ALA A 149 -14.37 -10.46 -16.41
CA ALA A 149 -14.35 -9.05 -16.07
C ALA A 149 -12.90 -8.54 -16.02
N GLN A 150 -12.69 -7.30 -16.44
CA GLN A 150 -11.35 -6.72 -16.58
C GLN A 150 -11.31 -5.32 -16.00
N ILE A 151 -10.15 -4.96 -15.46
CA ILE A 151 -9.83 -3.57 -15.13
C ILE A 151 -8.94 -3.01 -16.21
N VAL A 152 -9.17 -1.74 -16.52
CA VAL A 152 -8.32 -0.98 -17.42
C VAL A 152 -7.79 0.22 -16.66
N VAL A 153 -6.47 0.33 -16.56
CA VAL A 153 -5.79 1.44 -15.92
C VAL A 153 -5.12 2.29 -17.00
N TYR A 154 -5.50 3.57 -17.04
CA TYR A 154 -4.94 4.53 -17.97
C TYR A 154 -4.03 5.49 -17.21
N TYR A 155 -2.83 5.69 -17.72
CA TYR A 155 -1.91 6.73 -17.27
C TYR A 155 -1.95 7.83 -18.30
N ALA A 156 -2.33 9.04 -17.90
CA ALA A 156 -2.62 10.11 -18.83
C ALA A 156 -2.05 11.44 -18.35
N GLU A 157 -1.78 12.30 -19.32
CA GLU A 157 -1.58 13.73 -19.11
C GLU A 157 -2.92 14.44 -19.33
N VAL A 158 -3.36 15.24 -18.36
CA VAL A 158 -4.66 15.91 -18.38
C VAL A 158 -4.46 17.41 -18.19
N GLY A 159 -5.02 18.21 -19.09
CA GLY A 159 -5.04 19.67 -18.94
C GLY A 159 -5.76 20.11 -17.67
N ARG A 160 -5.24 21.12 -16.98
CA ARG A 160 -5.71 21.55 -15.64
C ARG A 160 -7.17 22.01 -15.62
N GLY A 161 -7.65 22.62 -16.71
CA GLY A 161 -9.06 22.99 -16.85
C GLY A 161 -9.99 21.77 -16.75
N MET A 162 -9.69 20.73 -17.54
CA MET A 162 -10.43 19.46 -17.51
C MET A 162 -10.30 18.75 -16.16
N LEU A 163 -9.12 18.80 -15.53
CA LEU A 163 -8.95 18.23 -14.19
C LEU A 163 -9.85 18.92 -13.15
N GLY A 164 -10.03 20.25 -13.26
CA GLY A 164 -10.97 20.99 -12.43
C GLY A 164 -12.40 20.49 -12.59
N ASP A 165 -12.82 20.19 -13.83
CA ASP A 165 -14.13 19.59 -14.11
C ASP A 165 -14.28 18.21 -13.48
N PHE A 166 -13.23 17.37 -13.52
CA PHE A 166 -13.23 16.06 -12.87
C PHE A 166 -13.38 16.17 -11.37
N VAL A 167 -12.64 17.10 -10.73
CA VAL A 167 -12.75 17.37 -9.29
C VAL A 167 -14.16 17.83 -8.92
N ASN A 168 -14.73 18.76 -9.67
CA ASN A 168 -16.08 19.25 -9.42
C ASN A 168 -17.14 18.15 -9.60
N SER A 169 -17.01 17.33 -10.65
CA SER A 169 -17.89 16.20 -10.89
C SER A 169 -17.79 15.16 -9.77
N SER A 170 -16.58 14.89 -9.29
CA SER A 170 -16.33 13.96 -8.19
C SER A 170 -16.87 14.44 -6.85
N ARG A 171 -16.78 15.74 -6.56
CA ARG A 171 -17.42 16.32 -5.37
C ARG A 171 -18.94 16.11 -5.39
N GLY A 172 -19.55 16.16 -6.57
CA GLY A 172 -20.98 15.87 -6.75
C GLY A 172 -21.39 14.43 -6.41
N THR A 173 -20.45 13.47 -6.41
CA THR A 173 -20.72 12.08 -6.00
C THR A 173 -20.53 11.84 -4.51
N GLY A 174 -19.97 12.81 -3.77
CA GLY A 174 -19.61 12.66 -2.36
C GLY A 174 -18.39 11.75 -2.11
N GLN A 175 -17.69 11.32 -3.16
CA GLN A 175 -16.55 10.40 -3.08
C GLN A 175 -15.24 11.04 -3.56
N TYR A 176 -15.05 12.33 -3.27
CA TYR A 176 -13.81 13.04 -3.52
C TYR A 176 -12.91 13.00 -2.28
N LEU A 177 -11.67 12.55 -2.45
CA LEU A 177 -10.66 12.48 -1.40
C LEU A 177 -9.52 13.44 -1.74
N SER A 178 -9.22 14.36 -0.82
CA SER A 178 -8.10 15.29 -0.94
C SER A 178 -7.10 15.04 0.18
N PHE A 179 -5.88 14.68 -0.19
CA PHE A 179 -4.75 14.55 0.73
C PHE A 179 -3.75 15.67 0.47
N ASN A 180 -2.74 15.81 1.34
CA ASN A 180 -1.73 16.85 1.18
C ASN A 180 -0.94 16.72 -0.13
N ASP A 181 -0.66 15.48 -0.56
CA ASP A 181 0.24 15.20 -1.67
C ASP A 181 -0.49 14.74 -2.96
N TYR A 182 -1.75 14.33 -2.84
CA TYR A 182 -2.52 13.76 -3.96
C TYR A 182 -4.02 13.94 -3.75
N SER A 183 -4.80 13.74 -4.79
CA SER A 183 -6.25 13.68 -4.69
C SER A 183 -6.79 12.57 -5.57
N ALA A 184 -7.95 12.06 -5.18
CA ALA A 184 -8.59 10.95 -5.85
C ALA A 184 -10.12 11.09 -5.80
N GLY A 185 -10.82 10.43 -6.71
CA GLY A 185 -12.27 10.36 -6.62
C GLY A 185 -12.92 9.61 -7.77
N ILE A 186 -14.26 9.56 -7.72
CA ILE A 186 -15.09 8.93 -8.75
C ILE A 186 -15.42 9.93 -9.85
N LEU A 187 -15.37 9.47 -11.11
CA LEU A 187 -15.65 10.25 -12.30
C LEU A 187 -16.78 9.58 -13.11
N PRO A 188 -17.99 10.16 -13.15
CA PRO A 188 -19.04 9.67 -14.02
C PRO A 188 -18.68 9.88 -15.49
N GLY A 189 -19.05 8.92 -16.34
CA GLY A 189 -18.83 9.01 -17.79
C GLY A 189 -17.35 8.96 -18.19
N ILE A 190 -16.57 8.06 -17.58
CA ILE A 190 -15.12 7.94 -17.82
C ILE A 190 -14.77 7.85 -19.31
N ASN A 191 -15.56 7.15 -20.12
CA ASN A 191 -15.36 7.04 -21.56
C ASN A 191 -15.37 8.38 -22.30
N LYS A 192 -16.23 9.32 -21.88
CA LYS A 192 -16.25 10.69 -22.42
C LYS A 192 -15.03 11.49 -21.97
N ALA A 193 -14.58 11.28 -20.73
CA ALA A 193 -13.40 11.95 -20.20
C ALA A 193 -12.12 11.48 -20.92
N LEU A 194 -11.95 10.17 -21.13
CA LEU A 194 -10.78 9.59 -21.79
C LEU A 194 -10.65 9.97 -23.26
N THR A 195 -11.75 10.33 -23.92
CA THR A 195 -11.78 10.77 -25.34
C THR A 195 -11.69 12.28 -25.51
N ALA A 196 -11.62 13.05 -24.42
CA ALA A 196 -11.49 14.50 -24.49
C ALA A 196 -10.14 14.91 -25.10
N PRO A 197 -10.09 15.96 -25.95
CA PRO A 197 -8.86 16.36 -26.64
C PRO A 197 -7.75 16.85 -25.72
N THR A 198 -8.10 17.26 -24.49
CA THR A 198 -7.16 17.68 -23.44
C THR A 198 -6.62 16.51 -22.59
N VAL A 199 -7.02 15.28 -22.91
CA VAL A 199 -6.56 14.06 -22.25
C VAL A 199 -5.67 13.29 -23.22
N LYS A 200 -4.39 13.18 -22.88
CA LYS A 200 -3.40 12.44 -23.65
C LYS A 200 -3.05 11.16 -22.92
N ILE A 201 -3.51 10.02 -23.45
CA ILE A 201 -3.18 8.70 -22.89
C ILE A 201 -1.70 8.39 -23.17
N LEU A 202 -0.94 8.18 -22.11
CA LEU A 202 0.47 7.80 -22.16
C LEU A 202 0.61 6.28 -22.20
N ARG A 203 -0.15 5.57 -21.36
CA ARG A 203 -0.11 4.11 -21.23
C ARG A 203 -1.47 3.56 -20.86
N LYS A 204 -1.81 2.39 -21.40
CA LYS A 204 -3.00 1.59 -21.03
C LYS A 204 -2.53 0.22 -20.53
N GLU A 205 -3.00 -0.16 -19.35
CA GLU A 205 -2.74 -1.46 -18.74
C GLU A 205 -4.07 -2.17 -18.50
N GLN A 206 -4.18 -3.42 -18.97
CA GLN A 206 -5.41 -4.22 -18.86
C GLN A 206 -5.11 -5.44 -18.02
N ARG A 207 -5.89 -5.67 -16.96
CA ARG A 207 -5.71 -6.80 -16.03
C ARG A 207 -7.00 -7.57 -15.88
N SER A 208 -6.88 -8.89 -15.91
CA SER A 208 -8.02 -9.78 -15.63
C SER A 208 -8.32 -9.78 -14.14
N LEU A 209 -9.60 -9.78 -13.79
CA LEU A 209 -10.07 -9.89 -12.40
C LEU A 209 -10.20 -11.34 -11.91
N SER A 210 -9.51 -12.29 -12.55
CA SER A 210 -9.48 -13.68 -12.10
C SER A 210 -8.78 -13.85 -10.74
N GLN A 211 -7.92 -12.90 -10.37
CA GLN A 211 -7.23 -12.86 -9.08
C GLN A 211 -7.77 -11.72 -8.23
N LYS A 212 -7.88 -11.96 -6.91
CA LYS A 212 -8.32 -10.94 -5.94
C LYS A 212 -7.39 -9.73 -5.91
N SER A 213 -6.09 -9.94 -6.14
CA SER A 213 -5.10 -8.87 -6.19
C SER A 213 -4.30 -8.92 -7.48
N ASN A 214 -3.94 -7.75 -7.98
CA ASN A 214 -3.06 -7.55 -9.13
C ASN A 214 -1.94 -6.58 -8.72
N GLN A 215 -0.71 -6.85 -9.17
CA GLN A 215 0.42 -5.96 -8.96
C GLN A 215 1.23 -5.84 -10.25
N TRP A 216 1.69 -4.64 -10.58
CA TRP A 216 2.63 -4.43 -11.68
C TRP A 216 3.51 -3.20 -11.46
N PHE A 217 4.69 -3.21 -12.09
CA PHE A 217 5.68 -2.14 -12.00
C PHE A 217 5.85 -1.45 -13.36
N LEU A 218 5.85 -0.12 -13.35
CA LEU A 218 6.15 0.75 -14.48
C LEU A 218 7.33 1.63 -14.10
N GLY A 219 8.52 1.32 -14.60
CA GLY A 219 9.72 2.03 -14.19
C GLY A 219 10.99 1.47 -14.80
N TRP A 220 12.09 2.01 -14.30
CA TRP A 220 13.43 1.58 -14.62
C TRP A 220 14.02 0.83 -13.42
N THR A 221 14.72 -0.26 -13.71
CA THR A 221 15.44 -1.07 -12.73
C THR A 221 16.91 -1.05 -13.09
N ASP A 222 17.76 -0.65 -12.14
CA ASP A 222 19.21 -0.68 -12.36
C ASP A 222 19.68 -2.14 -12.57
N LYS A 223 20.28 -2.40 -13.73
CA LYS A 223 20.81 -3.73 -14.08
C LYS A 223 21.91 -4.19 -13.11
N ARG A 224 22.63 -3.25 -12.49
CA ARG A 224 23.73 -3.53 -11.55
C ARG A 224 23.24 -3.74 -10.13
N ASP A 225 22.13 -3.09 -9.76
CA ASP A 225 21.53 -3.18 -8.44
C ASP A 225 20.00 -3.25 -8.57
N PRO A 226 19.41 -4.46 -8.69
CA PRO A 226 17.97 -4.64 -8.83
C PRO A 226 17.14 -4.09 -7.66
N SER A 227 17.78 -3.77 -6.53
CA SER A 227 17.12 -3.13 -5.39
C SER A 227 16.85 -1.64 -5.62
N ARG A 228 17.57 -1.02 -6.57
CA ARG A 228 17.38 0.37 -7.02
C ARG A 228 16.40 0.39 -8.19
N GLN A 229 15.14 0.57 -7.84
CA GLN A 229 14.06 0.75 -8.80
C GLN A 229 13.58 2.18 -8.73
N ILE A 230 13.38 2.81 -9.88
CA ILE A 230 12.74 4.13 -9.98
C ILE A 230 11.48 3.93 -10.79
N GLY A 231 10.33 4.24 -10.17
CA GLY A 231 9.09 4.29 -10.88
C GLY A 231 7.86 4.09 -10.02
N LEU A 232 6.80 3.56 -10.64
CA LEU A 232 5.48 3.37 -10.06
C LEU A 232 5.20 1.87 -9.95
N ASN A 233 4.95 1.41 -8.74
CA ASN A 233 4.44 0.07 -8.48
C ASN A 233 2.99 0.20 -8.06
N THR A 234 2.09 -0.40 -8.83
CA THR A 234 0.65 -0.33 -8.60
C THR A 234 0.19 -1.63 -7.99
N TYR A 235 -0.47 -1.53 -6.84
CA TYR A 235 -1.16 -2.62 -6.17
C TYR A 235 -2.66 -2.38 -6.26
N PHE A 236 -3.40 -3.39 -6.68
CA PHE A 236 -4.83 -3.32 -6.87
C PHE A 236 -5.47 -4.53 -6.18
N GLU A 237 -6.38 -4.29 -5.25
CA GLU A 237 -7.11 -5.33 -4.54
C GLU A 237 -8.62 -5.16 -4.75
N VAL A 238 -9.27 -6.22 -5.20
CA VAL A 238 -10.73 -6.31 -5.27
C VAL A 238 -11.24 -6.79 -3.91
N ASN A 239 -12.07 -5.96 -3.29
CA ASN A 239 -12.75 -6.33 -2.06
C ASN A 239 -14.06 -7.05 -2.37
N ASP A 240 -14.83 -6.50 -3.29
CA ASP A 240 -16.17 -6.97 -3.62
C ASP A 240 -16.55 -6.63 -5.08
N MET A 241 -17.37 -7.48 -5.69
CA MET A 241 -17.89 -7.33 -7.03
C MET A 241 -19.36 -7.80 -7.06
N GLU A 242 -20.28 -6.89 -6.74
CA GLU A 242 -21.71 -7.19 -6.66
C GLU A 242 -22.50 -6.27 -7.60
N ALA A 243 -23.52 -6.83 -8.27
CA ALA A 243 -24.46 -6.08 -9.11
C ALA A 243 -23.85 -5.17 -10.20
N GLY A 244 -22.61 -5.46 -10.65
CA GLY A 244 -21.92 -4.64 -11.65
C GLY A 244 -21.17 -3.44 -11.08
N ASN A 245 -21.08 -3.35 -9.75
CA ASN A 245 -20.19 -2.44 -9.04
C ASN A 245 -18.94 -3.20 -8.59
N LEU A 246 -17.79 -2.53 -8.70
CA LEU A 246 -16.50 -3.00 -8.26
C LEU A 246 -16.02 -2.12 -7.12
N ARG A 247 -15.83 -2.74 -5.95
CA ARG A 247 -15.23 -2.09 -4.77
C ARG A 247 -13.83 -2.62 -4.56
N GLY A 248 -12.88 -1.72 -4.39
CA GLY A 248 -11.49 -2.12 -4.24
C GLY A 248 -10.60 -1.05 -3.63
N ASN A 249 -9.36 -1.46 -3.44
CA ASN A 249 -8.27 -0.61 -2.97
C ASN A 249 -7.25 -0.51 -4.10
N ILE A 250 -6.74 0.68 -4.35
CA ILE A 250 -5.58 0.92 -5.20
C ILE A 250 -4.50 1.60 -4.36
N GLU A 251 -3.27 1.12 -4.46
CA GLU A 251 -2.12 1.71 -3.81
C GLU A 251 -1.03 1.93 -4.85
N ILE A 252 -0.63 3.17 -5.03
CA ILE A 252 0.52 3.52 -5.87
C ILE A 252 1.73 3.74 -4.97
N LEU A 253 2.75 2.92 -5.13
CA LEU A 253 4.05 3.11 -4.51
C LEU A 253 4.99 3.75 -5.53
N ARG A 254 5.31 5.04 -5.32
CA ARG A 254 6.32 5.76 -6.09
C ARG A 254 7.68 5.58 -5.43
N THR A 255 8.66 5.11 -6.19
CA THR A 255 10.07 5.19 -5.82
C THR A 255 10.76 6.22 -6.71
N TRP A 256 11.23 7.33 -6.13
CA TRP A 256 11.76 8.47 -6.89
C TRP A 256 12.99 9.09 -6.22
N ARG A 257 13.86 9.72 -7.02
CA ARG A 257 15.00 10.48 -6.50
C ARG A 257 14.56 11.90 -6.18
N GLU A 258 14.51 12.24 -4.89
CA GLU A 258 14.09 13.55 -4.40
C GLU A 258 15.25 14.25 -3.70
N GLU A 259 15.26 15.58 -3.76
CA GLU A 259 16.24 16.41 -3.07
C GLU A 259 15.83 16.56 -1.61
N THR A 260 16.63 16.02 -0.69
CA THR A 260 16.36 16.09 0.76
C THR A 260 17.04 17.28 1.42
N ALA A 261 18.17 17.72 0.87
CA ALA A 261 18.89 18.92 1.21
C ALA A 261 19.54 19.50 -0.07
N PRO A 262 19.92 20.78 -0.12
CA PRO A 262 20.54 21.38 -1.31
C PRO A 262 21.70 20.53 -1.86
N GLY A 263 21.52 19.95 -3.04
CA GLY A 263 22.49 19.07 -3.71
C GLY A 263 22.56 17.61 -3.20
N VAL A 264 21.79 17.24 -2.18
CA VAL A 264 21.68 15.88 -1.66
C VAL A 264 20.40 15.24 -2.18
N PHE A 265 20.56 14.18 -2.96
CA PHE A 265 19.46 13.47 -3.58
C PHE A 265 19.37 12.03 -3.07
N GLU A 266 18.24 11.68 -2.49
CA GLU A 266 17.98 10.35 -1.96
C GLU A 266 16.80 9.70 -2.70
N VAL A 267 16.83 8.37 -2.79
CA VAL A 267 15.71 7.61 -3.34
C VAL A 267 14.65 7.49 -2.24
N GLN A 268 13.55 8.22 -2.40
CA GLN A 268 12.40 8.17 -1.51
C GLN A 268 11.33 7.22 -2.05
N LYS A 269 10.66 6.54 -1.12
CA LYS A 269 9.47 5.74 -1.39
C LYS A 269 8.26 6.46 -0.79
N ARG A 270 7.26 6.76 -1.61
CA ARG A 270 5.98 7.35 -1.18
C ARG A 270 4.81 6.50 -1.63
N THR A 271 3.82 6.38 -0.76
CA THR A 271 2.65 5.53 -0.96
C THR A 271 1.40 6.40 -1.07
N PHE A 272 0.56 6.11 -2.07
CA PHE A 272 -0.68 6.84 -2.37
C PHE A 272 -1.85 5.83 -2.38
N PRO A 273 -2.44 5.54 -1.21
CA PRO A 273 -3.57 4.61 -1.11
C PRO A 273 -4.88 5.31 -1.46
N ALA A 274 -5.80 4.62 -2.11
CA ALA A 274 -7.17 5.07 -2.28
C ALA A 274 -8.13 3.89 -2.30
N ILE A 275 -9.33 4.12 -1.78
CA ILE A 275 -10.44 3.19 -1.83
C ILE A 275 -11.40 3.73 -2.90
N PHE A 276 -11.98 2.86 -3.70
CA PHE A 276 -12.91 3.25 -4.74
C PHE A 276 -14.09 2.28 -4.84
N GLU A 277 -15.19 2.82 -5.33
CA GLU A 277 -16.39 2.09 -5.73
C GLU A 277 -16.80 2.59 -7.12
N ILE A 278 -16.64 1.74 -8.13
CA ILE A 278 -16.95 2.08 -9.53
C ILE A 278 -17.96 1.09 -10.12
N GLY A 279 -19.01 1.60 -10.74
CA GLY A 279 -19.94 0.85 -11.59
C GLY A 279 -19.59 0.97 -13.08
N GLY A 280 -20.42 0.38 -13.94
CA GLY A 280 -20.14 0.22 -15.38
C GLY A 280 -19.92 1.51 -16.20
N GLU A 281 -20.40 2.68 -15.75
CA GLU A 281 -20.19 3.96 -16.46
C GLU A 281 -19.34 4.97 -15.66
N THR A 282 -18.93 4.59 -14.46
CA THR A 282 -18.10 5.45 -13.60
C THR A 282 -16.68 4.94 -13.61
N GLY A 283 -15.72 5.86 -13.64
CA GLY A 283 -14.32 5.56 -13.40
C GLY A 283 -13.86 6.06 -12.05
N PHE A 284 -12.67 5.65 -11.67
CA PHE A 284 -11.92 6.25 -10.58
C PHE A 284 -10.74 7.01 -11.17
N PHE A 285 -10.35 8.14 -10.56
CA PHE A 285 -9.14 8.86 -10.94
C PHE A 285 -8.31 9.25 -9.73
N MET A 286 -7.00 9.39 -9.93
CA MET A 286 -6.04 9.86 -8.95
C MET A 286 -4.99 10.75 -9.61
N TRP A 287 -4.61 11.86 -8.98
CA TRP A 287 -3.58 12.78 -9.48
C TRP A 287 -2.72 13.33 -8.35
N GLY A 288 -1.57 13.93 -8.70
CA GLY A 288 -0.54 14.41 -7.74
C GLY A 288 0.55 13.37 -7.44
N VAL A 289 0.43 12.17 -8.00
CA VAL A 289 1.38 11.06 -7.79
C VAL A 289 2.73 11.29 -8.47
N MET A 290 2.80 12.02 -9.60
CA MET A 290 4.04 12.21 -10.36
C MET A 290 4.71 13.55 -10.02
N PRO A 291 6.00 13.58 -9.65
CA PRO A 291 6.72 14.83 -9.47
C PRO A 291 6.94 15.52 -10.82
N ARG A 292 6.86 16.86 -10.82
CA ARG A 292 7.00 17.67 -12.03
C ARG A 292 8.43 17.86 -12.51
N ARG A 293 9.40 17.70 -11.60
CA ARG A 293 10.83 17.83 -11.89
C ARG A 293 11.48 16.45 -11.82
N SER A 294 12.14 16.09 -12.92
CA SER A 294 13.07 14.97 -12.93
C SER A 294 14.41 15.45 -12.39
N ASN A 295 14.87 14.84 -11.30
CA ASN A 295 16.23 15.03 -10.78
C ASN A 295 17.10 13.79 -11.06
N LEU A 296 16.74 13.05 -12.11
CA LEU A 296 17.40 11.80 -12.47
C LEU A 296 18.57 12.07 -13.40
N PRO A 297 19.74 11.43 -13.17
CA PRO A 297 20.91 11.64 -14.00
C PRO A 297 20.73 11.07 -15.41
N ASN A 298 19.88 10.04 -15.53
CA ASN A 298 19.59 9.34 -16.78
C ASN A 298 18.11 9.54 -17.17
N GLU A 299 17.66 10.79 -17.29
CA GLU A 299 16.27 11.10 -17.68
C GLU A 299 15.89 10.42 -19.01
N ASP A 300 16.85 10.30 -19.93
CA ASP A 300 16.62 9.69 -21.24
C ASP A 300 16.21 8.22 -21.16
N GLU A 301 16.83 7.43 -20.27
CA GLU A 301 16.48 6.02 -20.06
C GLU A 301 15.08 5.88 -19.46
N LEU A 302 14.70 6.78 -18.55
CA LEU A 302 13.38 6.70 -17.92
C LEU A 302 12.26 7.05 -18.90
N VAL A 303 12.49 8.00 -19.81
CA VAL A 303 11.52 8.44 -20.81
C VAL A 303 11.25 7.38 -21.89
N GLU A 304 12.08 6.33 -21.99
CA GLU A 304 11.76 5.16 -22.81
C GLU A 304 10.47 4.46 -22.33
N VAL A 305 10.16 4.54 -21.04
CA VAL A 305 8.91 4.01 -20.48
C VAL A 305 7.81 5.06 -20.66
N ASP A 306 6.73 4.65 -21.34
CA ASP A 306 5.69 5.55 -21.86
C ASP A 306 5.13 6.54 -20.84
N VAL A 307 4.92 6.11 -19.59
CA VAL A 307 4.34 6.97 -18.53
C VAL A 307 5.22 8.16 -18.17
N TYR A 308 6.55 8.06 -18.35
CA TYR A 308 7.48 9.15 -18.03
C TYR A 308 7.74 10.09 -19.20
N LYS A 309 7.16 9.84 -20.38
CA LYS A 309 7.16 10.82 -21.49
C LYS A 309 6.52 12.15 -21.08
N ILE A 310 5.66 12.13 -20.06
CA ILE A 310 5.07 13.34 -19.48
C ILE A 310 6.11 14.32 -18.92
N LEU A 311 7.27 13.83 -18.45
CA LEU A 311 8.33 14.70 -17.88
C LEU A 311 8.94 15.63 -18.93
N ARG A 312 8.84 15.26 -20.22
CA ARG A 312 9.24 16.11 -21.35
C ARG A 312 8.12 17.00 -21.86
N SER A 313 6.89 16.85 -21.38
CA SER A 313 5.77 17.69 -21.81
C SER A 313 5.96 19.14 -21.32
N PRO A 314 5.95 20.13 -22.22
CA PRO A 314 6.01 21.54 -21.82
C PRO A 314 4.86 21.93 -20.90
N GLN A 315 3.64 21.42 -21.16
CA GLN A 315 2.44 21.72 -20.38
C GLN A 315 2.55 21.17 -18.95
N PHE A 316 3.13 19.99 -18.79
CA PHE A 316 3.33 19.40 -17.47
C PHE A 316 4.40 20.15 -16.67
N ARG A 317 5.46 20.60 -17.34
CA ARG A 317 6.51 21.41 -16.73
C ARG A 317 6.05 22.84 -16.39
N SER A 318 5.12 23.40 -17.16
CA SER A 318 4.58 24.76 -16.98
C SER A 318 3.40 24.85 -16.00
N HIS A 319 2.95 23.74 -15.42
CA HIS A 319 1.75 23.67 -14.57
C HIS A 319 0.40 23.84 -15.29
N GLU A 320 0.37 23.62 -16.60
CA GLU A 320 -0.84 23.63 -17.42
C GLU A 320 -1.51 22.25 -17.52
N SER A 321 -0.76 21.17 -17.30
CA SER A 321 -1.27 19.80 -17.21
C SER A 321 -0.80 19.07 -15.93
N GLU A 322 -1.43 17.93 -15.68
CA GLU A 322 -1.15 17.03 -14.55
C GLU A 322 -1.08 15.56 -15.01
N PHE A 323 -0.37 14.74 -14.24
CA PHE A 323 -0.37 13.29 -14.38
C PHE A 323 -1.57 12.70 -13.64
N VAL A 324 -2.42 11.97 -14.36
CA VAL A 324 -3.64 11.37 -13.84
C VAL A 324 -3.68 9.88 -14.15
N ILE A 325 -4.00 9.09 -13.14
CA ILE A 325 -4.25 7.65 -13.26
C ILE A 325 -5.76 7.46 -13.24
N PHE A 326 -6.32 6.87 -14.30
CA PHE A 326 -7.72 6.45 -14.35
C PHE A 326 -7.84 4.95 -14.20
N VAL A 327 -8.91 4.50 -13.55
CA VAL A 327 -9.30 3.09 -13.45
C VAL A 327 -10.73 2.95 -13.97
N GLU A 328 -10.90 2.06 -14.92
CA GLU A 328 -12.18 1.69 -15.54
C GLU A 328 -12.46 0.21 -15.29
N PHE A 329 -13.73 -0.12 -15.06
CA PHE A 329 -14.20 -1.49 -14.93
C PHE A 329 -14.96 -1.89 -16.20
N GLU A 330 -14.37 -2.76 -17.01
CA GLU A 330 -14.98 -3.23 -18.26
C GLU A 330 -15.57 -4.63 -18.05
N ARG A 331 -16.89 -4.72 -18.19
CA ARG A 331 -17.59 -6.00 -18.25
C ARG A 331 -17.56 -6.48 -19.69
N SER A 332 -16.96 -7.63 -19.94
CA SER A 332 -17.10 -8.30 -21.23
C SER A 332 -18.60 -8.55 -21.45
N GLN A 333 -19.19 -7.83 -22.42
CA GLN A 333 -20.60 -7.93 -22.76
C GLN A 333 -20.94 -9.23 -23.46
#